data_AF-K2SJN1-F1
#
_entry.id   AF-K2SJN1-F1
#
_cell.length_a   1.000
_cell.length_b   1.000
_cell.length_c   1.000
_cell.angle_alpha   90.00
_cell.angle_beta   90.00
_cell.angle_gamma   90.00
#
_symmetry.space_group_name_H-M   'P 1'
#
loop_
_entity.id
_entity.type
_entity.pdbx_description
1 polymer ?
#
loop_
_entity_poly.entity_id
_entity_poly.type
_entity_poly.pdbx_seq_one_letter_code
_entity_poly.pdbx_strand_id
1 'polypeptide(L)'
;MSFGPLRPFFSRATTWFHKAQLEASVQLLVPEIEKRMEARRAGKPADSSDSIEWLIEIAEKMNDPRELSARRIAENVLHLLFAANSAPGALVTQMVYEVLMNPAYLGPLRDEIESALRLEGSWTSDALGNMPLLDSFVRETLRLYPPGSSTPFGKRSGEI
;
A
#
# COMPACT_ATOMS: atom_id res chain seq x y z
N MET A 1 5.02 -14.90 21.75
CA MET A 1 5.64 -14.79 23.09
C MET A 1 4.53 -14.47 24.10
N SER A 2 4.30 -15.32 25.10
CA SER A 2 3.29 -15.10 26.14
C SER A 2 3.92 -14.39 27.33
N PHE A 3 3.58 -13.12 27.57
CA PHE A 3 4.12 -12.29 28.67
C PHE A 3 3.57 -12.63 30.07
N GLY A 4 3.03 -13.84 30.28
CA GLY A 4 2.64 -14.35 31.59
C GLY A 4 1.69 -13.42 32.38
N PRO A 5 1.80 -13.34 33.72
CA PRO A 5 0.91 -12.56 34.58
C PRO A 5 1.06 -11.03 34.41
N LEU A 6 2.12 -10.55 33.75
CA LEU A 6 2.33 -9.12 33.45
C LEU A 6 1.69 -8.69 32.12
N ARG A 7 1.15 -9.63 31.34
CA ARG A 7 0.42 -9.37 30.09
C ARG A 7 -0.60 -8.22 30.18
N PRO A 8 -1.48 -8.11 31.19
CA PRO A 8 -2.48 -7.04 31.24
C PRO A 8 -1.88 -5.65 31.46
N PHE A 9 -0.70 -5.54 32.08
CA PHE A 9 -0.04 -4.24 32.27
C PHE A 9 0.64 -3.79 30.97
N PHE A 10 1.42 -4.68 30.35
CA PHE A 10 2.07 -4.40 29.07
C PHE A 10 1.08 -4.21 27.93
N SER A 11 -0.03 -4.96 27.90
CA SER A 11 -1.07 -4.76 26.89
C SER A 11 -1.73 -3.40 27.03
N ARG A 12 -1.97 -2.90 28.25
CA ARG A 12 -2.52 -1.57 28.47
C ARG A 12 -1.56 -0.47 28.05
N ALA A 13 -0.28 -0.60 28.38
CA ALA A 13 0.75 0.35 27.97
C ALA A 13 0.88 0.41 26.43
N THR A 14 1.06 -0.74 25.78
CA THR A 14 1.16 -0.81 24.31
C THR A 14 -0.10 -0.32 23.60
N THR A 15 -1.28 -0.65 24.12
CA THR A 15 -2.56 -0.13 23.59
C THR A 15 -2.64 1.38 23.75
N TRP A 16 -2.19 1.93 24.88
CA TRP A 16 -2.18 3.37 25.10
C TRP A 16 -1.27 4.09 24.10
N PHE A 17 -0.04 3.61 23.90
CA PHE A 17 0.88 4.16 22.90
C PHE A 17 0.29 4.08 21.49
N HIS A 18 -0.28 2.93 21.11
CA HIS A 18 -0.90 2.74 19.81
C HIS A 18 -2.08 3.69 19.60
N LYS A 19 -2.94 3.86 20.61
CA LYS A 19 -4.07 4.80 20.55
C LYS A 19 -3.60 6.25 20.46
N ALA A 20 -2.57 6.64 21.20
CA ALA A 20 -2.01 7.98 21.15
C ALA A 20 -1.43 8.29 19.75
N GLN A 21 -0.70 7.34 19.16
CA GLN A 21 -0.16 7.47 17.82
C GLN A 21 -1.25 7.52 16.74
N LEU A 22 -2.29 6.69 16.87
CA LEU A 22 -3.43 6.70 15.96
C LEU A 22 -4.15 8.05 16.02
N GLU A 23 -4.42 8.56 17.22
CA GLU A 23 -5.08 9.85 17.41
C GLU A 23 -4.26 11.01 16.81
N ALA A 24 -2.94 11.02 17.03
CA ALA A 24 -2.05 12.00 16.40
C ALA A 24 -2.10 11.91 14.86
N SER A 25 -2.16 10.70 14.31
CA SER A 25 -2.24 10.49 12.85
C SER A 25 -3.59 10.94 12.28
N VAL A 26 -4.69 10.71 13.00
CA VAL A 26 -6.02 11.19 12.64
C VAL A 26 -6.06 12.71 12.63
N GLN A 27 -5.51 13.36 13.65
CA GLN A 27 -5.47 14.83 13.75
C GLN A 27 -4.70 15.50 12.62
N LEU A 28 -3.73 14.81 11.99
CA LEU A 28 -3.04 15.31 10.80
C LEU A 28 -3.93 15.31 9.55
N LEU A 29 -4.83 14.33 9.41
CA LEU A 29 -5.68 14.17 8.22
C LEU A 29 -6.97 14.97 8.28
N VAL A 30 -7.55 15.13 9.49
CA VAL A 30 -8.85 15.79 9.68
C VAL A 30 -8.93 17.18 9.03
N PRO A 31 -7.95 18.10 9.18
CA PRO A 31 -8.07 19.44 8.61
C PRO A 31 -8.17 19.46 7.08
N GLU A 32 -7.44 18.57 6.39
CA GLU A 32 -7.50 18.49 4.93
C GLU A 32 -8.82 17.86 4.46
N ILE A 33 -9.35 16.88 5.20
CA ILE A 33 -10.66 16.27 4.92
C ILE A 33 -11.78 17.29 5.12
N GLU A 34 -11.77 18.04 6.22
CA GLU A 34 -12.75 19.10 6.50
C GLU A 34 -12.74 20.17 5.40
N LYS A 35 -11.56 20.65 5.02
CA LYS A 35 -11.39 21.60 3.92
C LYS A 35 -11.99 21.09 2.61
N ARG A 36 -11.81 19.81 2.27
CA ARG A 36 -12.39 19.20 1.06
C ARG A 36 -13.90 19.04 1.15
N MET A 37 -14.42 18.63 2.31
CA MET A 37 -15.86 18.57 2.54
C MET A 37 -16.52 19.95 2.43
N GLU A 38 -15.88 21.01 2.94
CA GLU A 38 -16.35 22.39 2.80
C GLU A 38 -16.31 22.85 1.33
N ALA A 39 -15.23 22.57 0.61
CA ALA A 39 -15.13 22.89 -0.82
C ALA A 39 -16.24 22.21 -1.64
N ARG A 40 -16.53 20.93 -1.35
CA ARG A 40 -17.61 20.17 -2.00
C ARG A 40 -18.99 20.74 -1.66
N ARG A 41 -19.23 21.12 -0.40
CA ARG A 41 -20.47 21.84 0.01
C ARG A 41 -20.64 23.19 -0.67
N ALA A 42 -19.53 23.88 -0.96
CA ALA A 42 -19.52 25.11 -1.73
C ALA A 42 -19.67 24.89 -3.25
N GLY A 43 -19.89 23.64 -3.71
CA GLY A 43 -20.05 23.28 -5.11
C GLY A 43 -18.76 23.38 -5.93
N LYS A 44 -17.59 23.41 -5.28
CA LYS A 44 -16.31 23.39 -5.99
C LYS A 44 -16.01 21.96 -6.45
N PRO A 45 -15.48 21.79 -7.68
CA PRO A 45 -15.02 20.48 -8.13
C PRO A 45 -13.86 19.99 -7.25
N ALA A 46 -13.74 18.67 -7.14
CA ALA A 46 -12.63 18.04 -6.44
C ALA A 46 -11.30 18.41 -7.10
N ASP A 47 -10.30 18.73 -6.27
CA ASP A 47 -8.96 19.12 -6.73
C ASP A 47 -8.15 17.90 -7.19
N SER A 48 -8.43 16.72 -6.63
CA SER A 48 -7.76 15.46 -6.95
C SER A 48 -8.70 14.26 -6.86
N SER A 49 -8.54 13.30 -7.78
CA SER A 49 -9.20 11.98 -7.70
C SER A 49 -8.34 11.02 -6.88
N ASP A 50 -8.42 11.12 -5.56
CA ASP A 50 -7.70 10.26 -4.63
C ASP A 50 -8.63 9.54 -3.65
N SER A 51 -8.03 8.74 -2.76
CA SER A 51 -8.78 7.94 -1.79
C SER A 51 -9.63 8.78 -0.83
N ILE A 52 -9.23 10.01 -0.50
CA ILE A 52 -10.02 10.87 0.38
C ILE A 52 -11.31 11.26 -0.32
N GLU A 53 -11.22 11.65 -1.59
CA GLU A 53 -12.39 12.01 -2.39
C GLU A 53 -13.35 10.83 -2.54
N TRP A 54 -12.83 9.64 -2.88
CA TRP A 54 -13.66 8.44 -2.99
C TRP A 54 -14.33 8.06 -1.67
N LEU A 55 -13.63 8.22 -0.53
CA LEU A 55 -14.22 7.93 0.79
C LEU A 55 -15.31 8.95 1.17
N ILE A 56 -15.16 10.23 0.81
CA ILE A 56 -16.23 11.24 0.97
C ILE A 56 -17.45 10.84 0.13
N GLU A 57 -17.25 10.46 -1.14
CA GLU A 57 -18.35 10.03 -2.01
C GLU A 57 -19.07 8.78 -1.50
N ILE A 58 -18.32 7.80 -1.00
CA ILE A 58 -18.89 6.60 -0.39
C ILE A 58 -19.72 6.98 0.83
N ALA A 59 -19.20 7.83 1.72
CA ALA A 59 -19.91 8.27 2.91
C ALA A 59 -21.22 9.03 2.57
N GLU A 60 -21.19 9.88 1.54
CA GLU A 60 -22.39 10.59 1.05
C GLU A 60 -23.43 9.62 0.47
N LYS A 61 -23.01 8.65 -0.35
CA LYS A 61 -23.91 7.62 -0.91
C LYS A 61 -24.53 6.74 0.16
N MET A 62 -23.80 6.47 1.25
CA MET A 62 -24.32 5.72 2.40
C MET A 62 -25.38 6.50 3.18
N ASN A 63 -25.36 7.84 3.12
CA ASN A 63 -26.30 8.74 3.81
C ASN A 63 -26.40 8.47 5.33
N ASP A 64 -25.31 8.01 5.95
CA ASP A 64 -25.19 7.83 7.41
C ASP A 64 -24.37 8.99 7.99
N PRO A 65 -24.95 9.84 8.87
CA PRO A 65 -24.22 10.94 9.50
C PRO A 65 -22.95 10.52 10.25
N ARG A 66 -22.87 9.25 10.69
CA ARG A 66 -21.69 8.72 11.40
C ARG A 66 -20.51 8.49 10.46
N GLU A 67 -20.79 8.07 9.22
CA GLU A 67 -19.77 7.82 8.21
C GLU A 67 -19.32 9.12 7.52
N LEU A 68 -20.19 10.14 7.50
CA LEU A 68 -19.92 11.50 7.02
C LEU A 68 -19.07 12.37 7.97
N SER A 69 -18.49 11.79 9.02
CA SER A 69 -17.58 12.50 9.92
C SER A 69 -16.17 12.56 9.35
N ALA A 70 -15.53 13.74 9.37
CA ALA A 70 -14.14 13.89 8.93
C ALA A 70 -13.18 12.96 9.69
N ARG A 71 -13.43 12.75 11.00
CA ARG A 71 -12.67 11.80 11.83
C ARG A 71 -12.81 10.36 11.31
N ARG A 72 -14.02 9.96 10.92
CA ARG A 72 -14.30 8.61 10.41
C ARG A 72 -13.65 8.38 9.05
N ILE A 73 -13.71 9.37 8.18
CA ILE A 73 -13.02 9.34 6.88
C ILE A 73 -11.50 9.26 7.11
N ALA A 74 -10.93 10.00 8.05
CA ALA A 74 -9.52 9.92 8.42
C ALA A 74 -9.11 8.52 8.91
N GLU A 75 -9.91 7.90 9.77
CA GLU A 75 -9.70 6.52 10.23
C GLU A 75 -9.69 5.53 9.06
N ASN A 76 -10.59 5.68 8.09
CA ASN A 76 -10.66 4.84 6.90
C ASN A 76 -9.44 5.04 5.98
N VAL A 77 -8.96 6.28 5.81
CA VAL A 77 -7.72 6.58 5.07
C VAL A 77 -6.53 5.90 5.75
N LEU A 78 -6.40 6.01 7.07
CA LEU A 78 -5.32 5.35 7.81
C LEU A 78 -5.37 3.82 7.68
N HIS A 79 -6.58 3.25 7.68
CA HIS A 79 -6.77 1.82 7.45
C HIS A 79 -6.28 1.40 6.05
N LEU A 80 -6.62 2.18 5.02
CA LEU A 80 -6.17 1.92 3.64
C LEU A 80 -4.63 2.01 3.54
N LEU A 81 -4.03 3.02 4.15
CA LEU A 81 -2.57 3.17 4.20
C LEU A 81 -1.91 1.99 4.91
N PHE A 82 -2.44 1.56 6.05
CA PHE A 82 -1.94 0.40 6.77
C PHE A 82 -1.98 -0.88 5.90
N ALA A 83 -3.10 -1.11 5.20
CA ALA A 83 -3.24 -2.27 4.31
C ALA A 83 -2.29 -2.22 3.11
N ALA A 84 -2.03 -1.04 2.55
CA ALA A 84 -1.22 -0.87 1.35
C ALA A 84 0.30 -0.83 1.61
N ASN A 85 0.73 -0.45 2.83
CA ASN A 85 2.13 -0.07 3.07
C ASN A 85 3.14 -1.24 2.98
N SER A 86 2.85 -2.40 3.57
CA SER A 86 3.87 -3.43 3.78
C SER A 86 4.16 -4.31 2.56
N ALA A 87 3.13 -4.60 1.75
CA ALA A 87 3.24 -5.56 0.65
C ALA A 87 4.19 -5.11 -0.48
N PRO A 88 4.15 -3.85 -0.98
CA PRO A 88 5.03 -3.41 -2.07
C PRO A 88 6.51 -3.46 -1.67
N GLY A 89 6.84 -3.03 -0.46
CA GLY A 89 8.22 -3.04 0.03
C GLY A 89 8.81 -4.46 0.13
N ALA A 90 8.00 -5.42 0.60
CA ALA A 90 8.38 -6.82 0.62
C ALA A 90 8.58 -7.38 -0.79
N LEU A 91 7.66 -7.10 -1.72
CA LEU A 91 7.74 -7.54 -3.11
C LEU A 91 9.00 -7.02 -3.81
N VAL A 92 9.28 -5.72 -3.73
CA VAL A 92 10.47 -5.12 -4.35
C VAL A 92 11.74 -5.75 -3.79
N THR A 93 11.79 -5.98 -2.48
CA THR A 93 12.91 -6.67 -1.84
C THR A 93 13.11 -8.08 -2.43
N GLN A 94 12.05 -8.87 -2.56
CA GLN A 94 12.13 -10.21 -3.16
C GLN A 94 12.53 -10.20 -4.62
N MET A 95 12.01 -9.26 -5.42
CA MET A 95 12.39 -9.08 -6.82
C MET A 95 13.90 -8.83 -6.96
N VAL A 96 14.47 -7.98 -6.10
CA VAL A 96 15.92 -7.73 -6.07
C VAL A 96 16.69 -9.01 -5.72
N TYR A 97 16.24 -9.78 -4.72
CA TYR A 97 16.87 -11.06 -4.40
C TYR A 97 16.84 -12.05 -5.56
N GLU A 98 15.71 -12.20 -6.27
CA GLU A 98 15.61 -13.12 -7.41
C GLU A 98 16.52 -12.72 -8.57
N VAL A 99 16.66 -11.42 -8.84
CA VAL A 99 17.61 -10.91 -9.85
C VAL A 99 19.06 -11.20 -9.45
N LEU A 100 19.40 -11.04 -8.17
CA LEU A 100 20.75 -11.34 -7.67
C LEU A 100 21.07 -12.84 -7.71
N MET A 101 20.09 -13.69 -7.41
CA MET A 101 20.25 -15.15 -7.46
C MET A 101 20.24 -15.71 -8.89
N ASN A 102 19.55 -15.03 -9.82
CA ASN A 102 19.48 -15.42 -11.22
C ASN A 102 19.80 -14.22 -12.13
N PRO A 103 21.09 -13.86 -12.29
CA PRO A 103 21.50 -12.68 -13.05
C PRO A 103 21.05 -12.68 -14.52
N ALA A 104 20.72 -13.86 -15.08
CA ALA A 104 20.19 -14.01 -16.43
C ALA A 104 18.89 -13.23 -16.67
N TYR A 105 18.09 -12.94 -15.64
CA TYR A 105 16.87 -12.15 -15.79
C TYR A 105 17.13 -10.64 -15.94
N LEU A 106 18.27 -10.13 -15.46
CA LEU A 106 18.52 -8.70 -15.40
C LEU A 106 18.60 -8.05 -16.78
N GLY A 107 19.31 -8.67 -17.72
CA GLY A 107 19.50 -8.15 -19.08
C GLY A 107 18.16 -7.98 -19.80
N PRO A 108 17.40 -9.07 -20.01
CA PRO A 108 16.10 -9.02 -20.66
C PRO A 108 15.11 -8.04 -20.02
N LEU A 109 15.05 -7.97 -18.67
CA LEU A 109 14.18 -7.02 -17.98
C LEU A 109 14.59 -5.56 -18.22
N ARG A 110 15.90 -5.26 -18.20
CA ARG A 110 16.40 -3.90 -18.51
C ARG A 110 16.13 -3.53 -19.95
N ASP A 111 16.38 -4.43 -20.89
CA ASP A 111 16.17 -4.18 -22.31
C ASP A 111 14.69 -3.89 -22.60
N GLU A 112 13.77 -4.63 -21.98
CA GLU A 112 12.32 -4.37 -22.08
C GLU A 112 11.96 -3.00 -21.50
N ILE A 113 12.42 -2.69 -20.28
CA ILE A 113 12.13 -1.41 -19.61
C ILE A 113 12.66 -0.24 -20.44
N GLU A 114 13.91 -0.32 -20.92
CA GLU A 114 14.49 0.72 -21.76
C GLU A 114 13.73 0.88 -23.07
N SER A 115 13.31 -0.22 -23.69
CA SER A 115 12.55 -0.18 -24.95
C SER A 115 11.19 0.48 -24.76
N ALA A 116 10.46 0.11 -23.70
CA ALA A 116 9.16 0.70 -23.37
C ALA A 116 9.28 2.19 -23.03
N LEU A 117 10.30 2.59 -22.27
CA LEU A 117 10.55 4.00 -21.94
C LEU A 117 11.00 4.82 -23.15
N ARG A 118 11.75 4.24 -24.09
CA ARG A 118 12.10 4.91 -25.35
C ARG A 118 10.88 5.11 -26.24
N LEU A 119 9.92 4.18 -26.22
CA LEU A 119 8.68 4.27 -26.99
C LEU A 119 7.76 5.37 -26.44
N GLU A 120 7.55 5.40 -25.13
CA GLU A 120 6.56 6.29 -24.48
C GLU A 120 7.18 7.60 -23.94
N GLY A 121 8.51 7.70 -23.92
CA GLY A 121 9.26 8.88 -23.49
C GLY A 121 9.26 9.14 -21.98
N SER A 122 8.45 8.44 -21.19
CA SER A 122 8.37 8.58 -19.73
C SER A 122 7.69 7.39 -19.04
N TRP A 123 7.69 7.38 -17.71
CA TRP A 123 6.96 6.40 -16.90
C TRP A 123 5.45 6.70 -16.91
N THR A 124 4.77 6.25 -17.96
CA THR A 124 3.30 6.34 -18.09
C THR A 124 2.64 4.99 -17.84
N SER A 125 1.31 4.98 -17.68
CA SER A 125 0.53 3.74 -17.63
C SER A 125 0.71 2.92 -18.91
N ASP A 126 0.84 3.59 -20.06
CA ASP A 126 1.04 2.94 -21.35
C ASP A 126 2.44 2.30 -21.42
N ALA A 127 3.46 2.95 -20.86
CA ALA A 127 4.81 2.39 -20.75
C ALA A 127 4.81 1.10 -19.93
N LEU A 128 4.11 1.09 -18.78
CA LEU A 128 3.95 -0.11 -17.96
C LEU A 128 3.18 -1.22 -18.69
N GLY A 129 2.18 -0.86 -19.51
CA GLY A 129 1.46 -1.80 -20.36
C GLY A 129 2.34 -2.49 -21.40
N ASN A 130 3.44 -1.86 -21.79
CA ASN A 130 4.43 -2.37 -22.75
C ASN A 130 5.57 -3.18 -22.08
N MET A 131 5.42 -3.63 -20.83
CA MET A 131 6.43 -4.43 -20.10
C MET A 131 5.91 -5.81 -19.66
N PRO A 132 5.54 -6.72 -20.60
CA PRO A 132 4.98 -8.04 -20.26
C PRO A 132 5.97 -8.99 -19.54
N LEU A 133 7.27 -8.88 -19.79
CA LEU A 133 8.28 -9.67 -19.09
C LEU A 133 8.40 -9.22 -17.64
N LEU A 134 8.38 -7.91 -17.38
CA LEU A 134 8.36 -7.38 -16.02
C LEU A 134 7.10 -7.80 -15.27
N ASP A 135 5.91 -7.72 -15.89
CA ASP A 135 4.66 -8.21 -15.28
C ASP A 135 4.74 -9.71 -14.95
N SER A 136 5.27 -10.51 -15.88
CA SER A 136 5.47 -11.95 -15.67
C SER A 136 6.44 -12.22 -14.52
N PHE A 137 7.52 -11.45 -14.42
CA PHE A 137 8.51 -11.57 -13.34
C PHE A 137 7.91 -11.20 -11.97
N VAL A 138 7.10 -10.15 -11.91
CA VAL A 138 6.36 -9.77 -10.69
C VAL A 138 5.40 -10.89 -10.27
N ARG A 139 4.62 -11.43 -11.20
CA ARG A 139 3.69 -12.53 -10.94
C ARG A 139 4.39 -13.78 -10.45
N GLU A 140 5.52 -14.15 -11.07
CA GLU A 140 6.29 -15.32 -10.66
C GLU A 140 6.94 -15.12 -9.28
N THR A 141 7.43 -13.91 -8.99
CA THR A 141 7.91 -13.54 -7.66
C THR A 141 6.80 -13.69 -6.61
N LEU A 142 5.59 -13.21 -6.91
CA LEU A 142 4.43 -13.36 -6.02
C LEU A 142 3.97 -14.82 -5.87
N ARG A 143 4.10 -15.64 -6.92
CA ARG A 143 3.80 -17.08 -6.88
C ARG A 143 4.75 -17.82 -5.94
N LEU A 144 6.03 -17.47 -5.97
CA LEU A 144 7.07 -18.05 -5.12
C LEU A 144 7.07 -17.50 -3.70
N TYR A 145 6.79 -16.20 -3.55
CA TYR A 145 6.86 -15.46 -2.30
C TYR A 145 5.56 -14.66 -2.04
N PRO A 146 4.44 -15.33 -1.74
CA PRO A 146 3.20 -14.65 -1.47
C PRO A 146 3.31 -13.78 -0.20
N PRO A 147 2.99 -12.47 -0.26
CA PRO A 147 2.95 -11.62 0.92
C PRO A 147 1.88 -12.15 1.88
N GLY A 148 2.28 -12.46 3.12
CA GLY A 148 1.41 -13.03 4.14
C GLY A 148 1.45 -14.56 4.27
N SER A 149 2.10 -15.28 3.33
CA SER A 149 2.39 -16.70 3.53
C SER A 149 3.57 -16.85 4.50
N SER A 150 3.33 -17.44 5.66
CA SER A 150 4.37 -17.77 6.65
C SER A 150 5.21 -18.99 6.26
N THR A 151 5.19 -19.39 4.98
CA THR A 151 5.95 -20.53 4.50
C THR A 151 7.44 -20.20 4.61
N PRO A 152 8.17 -20.89 5.50
CA PRO A 152 9.59 -20.62 5.71
C PRO A 152 10.30 -20.87 4.39
N PHE A 153 11.23 -19.98 4.02
CA PHE A 153 12.14 -20.10 2.88
C PHE A 153 12.40 -21.57 2.55
N GLY A 154 11.66 -22.09 1.57
CA GLY A 154 11.83 -23.45 1.10
C GLY A 154 13.26 -23.51 0.59
N LYS A 155 14.12 -24.28 1.26
CA LYS A 155 15.48 -24.55 0.81
C LYS A 155 15.36 -24.94 -0.67
N ARG A 156 15.85 -24.09 -1.59
CA ARG A 156 16.20 -24.56 -2.93
C ARG A 156 17.32 -25.57 -2.69
N SER A 157 16.95 -26.85 -2.71
CA SER A 157 17.90 -27.96 -2.75
C SER A 157 18.79 -27.68 -3.96
N GLY A 158 20.06 -27.38 -3.71
CA GLY A 158 21.04 -27.33 -4.77
C GLY A 158 21.19 -28.75 -5.33
N GLU A 159 20.71 -28.93 -6.55
CA GLU A 159 21.15 -30.00 -7.43
C GLU A 159 21.66 -29.34 -8.72
N ILE A 160 22.96 -29.08 -8.72
CA ILE A 160 23.86 -29.24 -9.85
C ILE A 160 24.99 -30.13 -9.34
#